data_AF-F4GTQ0-F1
#
_entry.id   AF-F4GTQ0-F1
#
_cell.length_a   1.000
_cell.length_b   1.000
_cell.length_c   1.000
_cell.angle_alpha   90.00
_cell.angle_beta   90.00
_cell.angle_gamma   90.00
#
_symmetry.space_group_name_H-M   'P 1'
#
loop_
_entity.id
_entity.type
_entity.pdbx_description
1 polymer ?
#
loop_
_entity_poly.entity_id
_entity_poly.type
_entity_poly.pdbx_seq_one_letter_code
_entity_poly.pdbx_strand_id
1 'polypeptide(L)'
;MKMYKHNLGILNNRYGEFERRLFEVLAKTRDRVFVLGAAGDLLVANAVKDGFFEDKHVQGMSFDVKGDSGFSKSFPMTFTYWVTDSGVEFITRYASGADIA
;
A
#
# COMPACT_ATOMS: atom_id res chain seq x y z
N MET A 1 15.24 13.63 18.64
CA MET A 1 16.00 13.79 17.38
C MET A 1 16.81 12.56 16.94
N LYS A 2 17.43 11.77 17.83
CA LYS A 2 18.16 10.54 17.43
C LYS A 2 17.23 9.44 16.87
N MET A 3 16.07 9.22 17.46
CA MET A 3 15.09 8.21 17.00
C MET A 3 14.49 8.53 15.61
N TYR A 4 14.12 9.80 15.37
CA TYR A 4 13.62 10.24 14.06
C TYR A 4 14.56 9.88 12.90
N LYS A 5 15.89 9.95 13.12
CA LYS A 5 16.90 9.54 12.13
C LYS A 5 17.01 8.03 11.95
N HIS A 6 16.77 7.25 13.01
CA HIS A 6 16.77 5.78 12.95
C HIS A 6 15.55 5.28 12.17
N ASN A 7 14.37 5.84 12.46
CA ASN A 7 13.15 5.59 11.71
C ASN A 7 13.31 5.96 10.23
N LEU A 8 13.93 7.09 9.92
CA LEU A 8 14.26 7.49 8.54
C LEU A 8 15.16 6.48 7.82
N GLY A 9 16.06 5.79 8.54
CA GLY A 9 16.93 4.76 7.98
C GLY A 9 16.18 3.50 7.56
N ILE A 10 15.21 3.06 8.37
CA ILE A 10 14.33 1.92 8.03
C ILE A 10 13.36 2.30 6.92
N LEU A 11 12.79 3.51 7.00
CA LEU A 11 11.83 4.03 6.03
C LEU A 11 12.44 4.26 4.65
N ASN A 12 13.64 4.88 4.56
CA ASN A 12 14.27 5.17 3.27
C ASN A 12 14.78 3.91 2.54
N ASN A 13 14.98 2.79 3.25
CA ASN A 13 15.57 1.60 2.67
C ASN A 13 14.52 0.53 2.30
N ARG A 14 13.30 0.62 2.85
CA ARG A 14 12.24 -0.39 2.66
C ARG A 14 11.01 0.13 1.93
N TYR A 15 10.62 1.38 2.16
CA TYR A 15 9.37 1.94 1.61
C TYR A 15 9.63 2.99 0.54
N GLY A 16 8.93 2.85 -0.59
CA GLY A 16 9.00 3.81 -1.68
C GLY A 16 8.46 5.20 -1.30
N GLU A 17 8.68 6.19 -2.16
CA GLU A 17 8.05 7.51 -2.00
C GLU A 17 6.51 7.42 -2.03
N PHE A 18 5.97 6.56 -2.91
CA PHE A 18 4.52 6.36 -3.00
C PHE A 18 3.94 5.82 -1.69
N GLU A 19 4.51 4.75 -1.14
CA GLU A 19 4.07 4.14 0.12
C GLU A 19 4.11 5.16 1.26
N ARG A 20 5.20 5.95 1.36
CA ARG A 20 5.33 7.01 2.37
C ARG A 20 4.24 8.08 2.25
N ARG A 21 3.97 8.56 1.03
CA ARG A 21 2.88 9.51 0.79
C ARG A 21 1.52 8.89 1.11
N LEU A 22 1.31 7.62 0.78
CA LEU A 22 0.08 6.90 1.10
C LEU A 22 -0.11 6.80 2.62
N PHE A 23 0.93 6.47 3.38
CA PHE A 23 0.87 6.47 4.84
C PHE A 23 0.49 7.85 5.40
N GLU A 24 1.04 8.94 4.85
CA GLU A 24 0.66 10.30 5.28
C GLU A 24 -0.81 10.63 5.00
N VAL A 25 -1.35 10.18 3.86
CA VAL A 25 -2.77 10.38 3.53
C VAL A 25 -3.64 9.56 4.48
N LEU A 26 -3.34 8.27 4.65
CA LEU A 26 -4.09 7.38 5.53
C LEU A 26 -4.04 7.83 7.01
N ALA A 27 -2.93 8.39 7.45
CA ALA A 27 -2.84 8.98 8.79
C ALA A 27 -3.78 10.18 8.99
N LYS A 28 -3.99 10.98 7.93
CA LYS A 28 -4.86 12.16 7.97
C LYS A 28 -6.33 11.78 7.87
N THR A 29 -6.68 10.88 6.95
CA THR A 29 -8.08 10.50 6.73
C THR A 29 -8.58 9.50 7.76
N ARG A 30 -7.69 8.68 8.32
CA ARG A 30 -8.00 7.53 9.19
C ARG A 30 -8.84 6.46 8.50
N ASP A 31 -8.85 6.45 7.16
CA ASP A 31 -9.54 5.45 6.40
C ASP A 31 -8.86 4.09 6.57
N ARG A 32 -9.66 3.05 6.75
CA ARG A 32 -9.18 1.66 6.81
C ARG A 32 -9.26 0.94 5.48
N VAL A 33 -9.84 1.56 4.46
CA VAL A 33 -10.02 0.96 3.15
C VAL A 33 -9.58 1.97 2.10
N PHE A 34 -8.78 1.52 1.15
CA PHE A 34 -8.38 2.32 0.01
C PHE A 34 -8.31 1.48 -1.26
N VAL A 35 -8.49 2.14 -2.41
CA VAL A 35 -8.45 1.51 -3.72
C VAL A 35 -7.30 2.09 -4.50
N LEU A 36 -6.49 1.22 -5.11
CA LEU A 36 -5.44 1.60 -6.04
C LEU A 36 -5.84 1.19 -7.46
N GLY A 37 -5.38 1.96 -8.44
CA GLY A 37 -5.54 1.65 -9.86
C GLY A 37 -4.57 0.58 -10.35
N ALA A 38 -4.41 0.49 -11.68
CA ALA A 38 -3.50 -0.45 -12.32
C ALA A 38 -2.06 -0.31 -11.78
N ALA A 39 -1.39 -1.45 -11.59
CA ALA A 39 -0.07 -1.58 -10.95
C ALA A 39 -0.01 -1.13 -9.48
N GLY A 40 -1.16 -0.88 -8.83
CA GLY A 40 -1.23 -0.49 -7.42
C GLY A 40 -0.64 -1.53 -6.47
N ASP A 41 -0.80 -2.82 -6.80
CA ASP A 41 -0.23 -3.96 -6.11
C ASP A 41 1.30 -3.91 -5.99
N LEU A 42 1.98 -3.47 -7.06
CA LEU A 42 3.43 -3.27 -7.06
C LEU A 42 3.83 -2.05 -6.22
N LEU A 43 3.01 -1.01 -6.22
CA LEU A 43 3.29 0.24 -5.51
C LEU A 43 3.24 0.11 -3.99
N VAL A 44 2.48 -0.85 -3.46
CA VAL A 44 2.35 -1.10 -2.01
C VAL A 44 2.88 -2.47 -1.58
N ALA A 45 3.69 -3.11 -2.43
CA ALA A 45 4.14 -4.48 -2.24
C ALA A 45 4.89 -4.68 -0.91
N ASN A 46 5.67 -3.69 -0.44
CA ASN A 46 6.39 -3.81 0.82
C ASN A 46 5.44 -3.72 2.02
N ALA A 47 4.52 -2.76 2.00
CA ALA A 47 3.51 -2.62 3.05
C ALA A 47 2.56 -3.83 3.14
N VAL A 48 2.23 -4.45 2.01
CA VAL A 48 1.47 -5.71 1.97
C VAL A 48 2.30 -6.86 2.54
N LYS A 49 3.57 -7.00 2.11
CA LYS A 49 4.48 -8.03 2.61
C LYS A 49 4.71 -7.94 4.12
N ASP A 50 4.67 -6.73 4.65
CA ASP A 50 4.86 -6.45 6.08
C ASP A 50 3.55 -6.59 6.89
N GLY A 51 2.44 -6.92 6.22
CA GLY A 51 1.15 -7.19 6.83
C GLY A 51 0.42 -5.93 7.29
N PHE A 52 0.80 -4.74 6.79
CA PHE A 52 0.10 -3.49 7.09
C PHE A 52 -1.14 -3.30 6.21
N PHE A 53 -1.07 -3.83 4.99
CA PHE A 53 -2.17 -3.84 4.05
C PHE A 53 -2.57 -5.27 3.70
N GLU A 54 -3.86 -5.51 3.65
CA GLU A 54 -4.44 -6.78 3.24
C GLU A 54 -5.24 -6.58 1.95
N ASP A 55 -4.86 -7.30 0.88
CA ASP A 55 -5.63 -7.29 -0.36
C ASP A 55 -6.91 -8.09 -0.18
N LYS A 56 -8.05 -7.42 -0.35
CA LYS A 56 -9.36 -8.07 -0.25
C LYS A 56 -9.82 -8.75 -1.52
N HIS A 57 -9.04 -8.67 -2.60
CA HIS A 57 -9.33 -9.32 -3.87
C HIS A 57 -10.76 -9.01 -4.37
N VAL A 58 -11.24 -7.79 -4.08
CA VAL A 58 -12.57 -7.36 -4.48
C VAL A 58 -12.61 -7.31 -6.00
N GLN A 59 -13.58 -7.99 -6.60
CA GLN A 59 -13.79 -7.90 -8.05
C GLN A 59 -14.06 -6.44 -8.43
N GLY A 60 -13.17 -5.90 -9.27
CA GLY A 60 -13.26 -4.55 -9.78
C GLY A 60 -13.23 -4.53 -11.30
N MET A 61 -12.82 -3.40 -11.86
CA MET A 61 -12.67 -3.29 -13.31
C MET A 61 -11.51 -4.18 -13.78
N SER A 62 -11.72 -4.87 -14.90
CA SER A 62 -10.67 -5.63 -15.57
C SER A 62 -10.44 -5.08 -16.97
N PHE A 63 -9.19 -5.11 -17.41
CA PHE A 63 -8.80 -4.87 -18.79
C PHE A 63 -8.63 -6.22 -19.48
N ASP A 64 -9.54 -6.52 -20.42
CA ASP A 64 -9.52 -7.77 -21.16
C ASP A 64 -8.80 -7.58 -22.48
N VAL A 65 -7.72 -8.33 -22.68
CA VAL A 65 -6.99 -8.39 -23.95
C VAL A 65 -7.43 -9.64 -24.70
N LYS A 66 -8.04 -9.43 -25.88
CA LYS A 66 -8.38 -10.50 -26.82
C LYS A 66 -7.61 -10.29 -28.12
N GLY A 67 -6.94 -11.34 -28.59
CA GLY A 67 -6.22 -11.36 -29.86
C GLY A 67 -6.84 -12.33 -30.85
N ASP A 68 -6.62 -12.09 -32.14
CA ASP A 68 -7.19 -12.88 -33.25
C ASP A 68 -6.71 -14.34 -33.28
N SER A 69 -5.62 -14.66 -32.56
CA SER A 69 -5.06 -16.01 -32.41
C SER A 69 -5.75 -16.87 -31.34
N GLY A 70 -6.83 -16.38 -30.73
CA GLY A 70 -7.48 -17.03 -29.59
C GLY A 70 -6.83 -16.69 -28.23
N PHE A 71 -5.87 -15.76 -28.20
CA PHE A 71 -5.34 -15.22 -26.95
C PHE A 71 -6.43 -14.44 -26.20
N SER A 72 -6.70 -14.79 -24.96
CA SER A 72 -7.61 -14.05 -24.07
C SER A 72 -7.02 -13.99 -22.67
N LYS A 73 -6.80 -12.78 -22.15
CA LYS A 73 -6.31 -12.57 -20.78
C LYS A 73 -6.98 -11.36 -20.15
N SER A 74 -7.42 -11.53 -18.90
CA SER A 74 -8.02 -10.48 -18.09
C SER A 74 -7.00 -9.96 -17.07
N PHE A 75 -6.88 -8.65 -16.95
CA PHE A 75 -5.97 -8.00 -16.03
C PHE A 75 -6.76 -7.12 -15.06
N PRO A 76 -6.60 -7.27 -13.73
CA PRO A 76 -7.26 -6.39 -12.78
C PRO A 76 -6.73 -4.96 -12.92
N MET A 77 -7.65 -4.00 -12.98
CA MET A 77 -7.35 -2.57 -13.10
C MET A 77 -7.51 -1.82 -11.77
N THR A 78 -8.07 -2.48 -10.76
CA THR A 78 -8.29 -1.90 -9.43
C THR A 78 -8.02 -2.94 -8.37
N PHE A 79 -7.36 -2.52 -7.29
CA PHE A 79 -7.00 -3.36 -6.15
C PHE A 79 -7.51 -2.69 -4.88
N THR A 80 -8.25 -3.45 -4.05
CA THR A 80 -8.86 -2.92 -2.82
C THR A 80 -8.11 -3.47 -1.62
N TYR A 81 -7.54 -2.56 -0.83
CA TYR A 81 -6.75 -2.90 0.33
C TYR A 81 -7.43 -2.45 1.62
N TRP A 82 -7.27 -3.25 2.65
CA TRP A 82 -7.61 -2.90 4.02
C TRP A 82 -6.36 -2.64 4.83
N VAL A 83 -6.38 -1.58 5.63
CA VAL A 83 -5.35 -1.31 6.62
C VAL A 83 -5.61 -2.20 7.83
N THR A 84 -4.67 -3.08 8.13
CA THR A 84 -4.72 -3.97 9.30
C THR A 84 -4.53 -3.17 10.59
N ASP A 85 -4.82 -3.75 11.76
CA ASP A 85 -4.60 -3.06 13.02
C ASP A 85 -3.10 -2.73 13.24
N SER A 86 -2.20 -3.62 12.82
CA SER A 86 -0.75 -3.35 12.82
C SER A 86 -0.38 -2.23 11.84
N GLY A 87 -1.04 -2.16 10.68
CA GLY A 87 -0.89 -1.06 9.73
C GLY A 87 -1.35 0.27 10.31
N VAL A 88 -2.46 0.31 11.03
CA VAL A 88 -2.96 1.53 11.69
C VAL A 88 -1.97 1.99 12.77
N GLU A 89 -1.47 1.08 13.58
CA GLU A 89 -0.47 1.38 14.60
C GLU A 89 0.81 1.94 13.96
N PHE A 90 1.32 1.28 12.93
CA PHE A 90 2.48 1.74 12.17
C PHE A 90 2.27 3.14 11.58
N ILE A 91 1.16 3.36 10.87
CA ILE A 91 0.84 4.65 10.24
C ILE A 91 0.71 5.77 11.29
N THR A 92 0.16 5.46 12.46
CA THR A 92 0.03 6.41 13.58
C THR A 92 1.41 6.78 14.13
N ARG A 93 2.29 5.80 14.34
CA ARG A 93 3.68 6.03 14.78
C ARG A 93 4.48 6.80 13.72
N TYR A 94 4.29 6.45 12.45
CA TYR A 94 4.89 7.12 11.30
C TYR A 94 4.51 8.61 11.25
N ALA A 95 3.23 8.94 11.33
CA ALA A 95 2.75 10.32 11.26
C ALA A 95 3.10 11.16 12.49
N SER A 96 3.20 10.54 13.66
CA SER A 96 3.61 11.21 14.91
C SER A 96 5.13 11.37 15.04
N GLY A 97 5.92 10.75 14.15
CA GLY A 97 7.39 10.73 14.25
C GLY A 97 7.91 9.94 15.47
N ALA A 98 7.06 9.12 16.08
CA ALA A 98 7.40 8.24 17.19
C ALA A 98 8.26 7.06 16.72
N ASP A 99 8.93 6.36 17.64
CA ASP A 99 9.76 5.18 17.31
C ASP A 99 8.92 4.10 16.59
N ILE A 100 9.46 3.60 15.48
CA ILE A 100 8.80 2.59 14.61
C ILE A 100 9.42 1.19 14.85
N ALA A 101 10.44 1.08 15.71
CA ALA A 101 11.06 -0.18 16.11
C ALA A 101 10.28 -0.94 17.20
#